data_AF-B8HNN8-F1
#
_entry.id   AF-B8HNN8-F1
#
_cell.length_a   1.000
_cell.length_b   1.000
_cell.length_c   1.000
_cell.angle_alpha   90.00
_cell.angle_beta   90.00
_cell.angle_gamma   90.00
#
_symmetry.space_group_name_H-M   'P 1'
#
loop_
_entity.id
_entity.type
_entity.pdbx_description
1 polymer ?
#
loop_
_entity_poly.entity_id
_entity_poly.type
_entity_poly.pdbx_seq_one_letter_code
_entity_poly.pdbx_strand_id
1 'polypeptide(L)'
;MLYLARIIKRQKPNSSFLPVLQEQGVELLAQLEMGMKWKTITAPRFIATNGKVDAFHPGNLVLVNLANNETISEIKDARDILLRGLINNSIYMEKIRRYEKEIEMWKRSFHLQTEIVDEYQQEIEQKLASLIPSEYQHLLEDLKSSYLKFATLTHHTKALVLLEAETAEFLREHS
;
A
#
# COMPACT_ATOMS: atom_id res chain seq x y z
N MET A 1 11.00 5.10 -27.56
CA MET A 1 10.90 4.86 -26.08
C MET A 1 11.70 5.95 -25.38
N LEU A 2 11.16 6.57 -24.32
CA LEU A 2 11.82 7.68 -23.62
C LEU A 2 12.67 7.18 -22.46
N TYR A 3 13.88 7.73 -22.35
CA TYR A 3 14.88 7.37 -21.34
C TYR A 3 15.42 8.62 -20.65
N LEU A 4 15.79 8.48 -19.39
CA LEU A 4 16.65 9.41 -18.68
C LEU A 4 18.08 8.89 -18.81
N ALA A 5 18.98 9.73 -19.26
CA ALA A 5 20.36 9.35 -19.51
C ALA A 5 21.34 10.42 -19.00
N ARG A 6 22.56 10.00 -18.72
CA ARG A 6 23.67 10.87 -18.36
C ARG A 6 24.62 11.00 -19.54
N ILE A 7 25.10 12.21 -19.79
CA ILE A 7 26.07 12.45 -20.85
C ILE A 7 27.46 12.01 -20.40
N ILE A 8 28.10 11.23 -21.25
CA ILE A 8 29.44 10.70 -21.02
C ILE A 8 30.32 11.15 -22.19
N LYS A 9 31.37 11.90 -21.89
CA LYS A 9 32.47 12.23 -22.80
C LYS A 9 33.73 11.62 -22.23
N ARG A 10 34.26 10.57 -22.86
CA ARG A 10 35.47 9.87 -22.40
C ARG A 10 36.55 10.00 -23.47
N GLN A 11 37.79 10.22 -23.02
CA GLN A 11 38.95 10.04 -23.87
C GLN A 11 39.29 8.56 -23.85
N LYS A 12 39.28 7.91 -25.01
CA LYS A 12 39.74 6.52 -25.09
C LYS A 12 41.27 6.55 -25.18
N PRO A 13 42.01 5.96 -24.25
CA PRO A 13 43.45 5.80 -24.42
C PRO A 13 43.66 4.76 -25.52
N ASN A 14 43.99 5.21 -26.73
CA ASN A 14 44.47 4.30 -27.76
C ASN A 14 45.99 4.15 -27.64
N SER A 15 46.41 2.90 -27.50
CA SER A 15 47.77 2.46 -27.80
C SER A 15 48.15 2.92 -29.20
N SER A 16 49.25 3.66 -29.31
CA SER A 16 49.97 4.03 -30.55
C SER A 16 49.43 5.24 -31.35
N PHE A 17 50.10 6.38 -31.14
CA PHE A 17 50.46 7.44 -32.11
C PHE A 17 49.40 8.05 -33.06
N LEU A 18 48.10 7.97 -32.77
CA LEU A 18 47.05 8.73 -33.47
C LEU A 18 46.34 9.71 -32.52
N PRO A 19 45.79 10.83 -33.02
CA PRO A 19 45.07 11.80 -32.19
C PRO A 19 43.97 11.14 -31.37
N VAL A 20 43.88 11.50 -30.08
CA VAL A 20 42.92 10.96 -29.11
C VAL A 20 41.50 11.11 -29.65
N LEU A 21 40.86 9.99 -29.99
CA LEU A 21 39.46 9.98 -30.39
C LEU A 21 38.60 10.13 -29.13
N GLN A 22 37.88 11.25 -29.00
CA GLN A 22 36.92 11.45 -27.92
C GLN A 22 35.65 10.66 -28.22
N GLU A 23 35.34 9.68 -27.38
CA GLU A 23 34.09 8.93 -27.47
C GLU A 23 33.02 9.66 -26.67
N GLN A 24 31.98 10.12 -27.36
CA GLN A 24 30.86 10.84 -26.78
C GLN A 24 29.58 10.02 -26.93
N GLY A 25 28.80 9.96 -25.85
CA GLY A 25 27.56 9.21 -25.82
C GLY A 25 26.72 9.53 -24.60
N VAL A 26 25.68 8.71 -24.42
CA VAL A 26 24.77 8.77 -23.30
C VAL A 26 24.74 7.42 -22.60
N GLU A 27 24.69 7.46 -21.28
CA GLU A 27 24.49 6.29 -20.42
C GLU A 27 23.05 6.29 -19.92
N LEU A 28 22.27 5.29 -20.33
CA LEU A 28 20.87 5.16 -19.94
C LEU A 28 20.75 4.78 -18.46
N LEU A 29 19.96 5.55 -17.71
CA LEU A 29 19.78 5.38 -16.26
C LEU A 29 18.37 4.87 -15.93
N ALA A 30 17.35 5.38 -16.60
CA ALA A 30 15.98 4.99 -16.37
C ALA A 30 15.16 5.04 -17.66
N GLN A 31 14.11 4.23 -17.73
CA GLN A 31 13.16 4.18 -18.84
C GLN A 31 11.77 4.63 -18.37
N LEU A 32 11.08 5.41 -19.19
CA LEU A 32 9.67 5.71 -18.98
C LEU A 32 8.81 4.57 -19.53
N GLU A 33 8.11 3.86 -18.65
CA GLU A 33 7.15 2.81 -19.03
C GLU A 33 5.78 3.41 -19.42
N MET A 34 4.92 2.61 -20.04
CA MET A 34 3.61 3.03 -20.57
C MET A 34 2.62 3.57 -19.52
N GLY A 35 2.96 3.55 -18.22
CA GLY A 35 2.19 4.15 -17.13
C GLY A 35 2.75 5.48 -16.59
N MET A 36 3.61 6.18 -17.34
CA MET A 36 4.35 7.36 -16.89
C MET A 36 5.21 7.12 -15.63
N LYS A 37 5.61 5.86 -15.40
CA LYS A 37 6.49 5.47 -14.30
C LYS A 37 7.90 5.32 -14.82
N TRP A 38 8.86 5.87 -14.09
CA TRP A 38 10.28 5.69 -14.35
C TRP A 38 10.76 4.40 -13.72
N LYS A 39 11.37 3.54 -14.53
CA LYS A 39 12.03 2.31 -14.09
C LYS A 39 13.52 2.44 -14.24
N THR A 40 14.26 2.21 -13.17
CA THR A 40 15.72 2.21 -13.19
C THR A 40 16.25 1.07 -14.06
N ILE A 41 17.25 1.36 -14.87
CA ILE A 41 17.97 0.37 -15.66
C ILE A 41 19.09 -0.19 -14.77
N THR A 42 18.98 -1.47 -14.41
CA THR A 42 19.90 -2.14 -13.48
C THR A 42 21.32 -2.27 -14.03
N ALA A 43 21.47 -2.33 -15.36
CA ALA A 43 22.74 -2.36 -16.05
C ALA A 43 22.88 -1.12 -16.96
N PRO A 44 23.62 -0.08 -16.54
CA PRO A 44 23.75 1.16 -17.31
C PRO A 44 24.28 0.87 -18.71
N ARG A 45 23.53 1.32 -19.72
CA ARG A 45 23.86 1.05 -21.12
C ARG A 45 24.38 2.31 -21.80
N PHE A 46 25.55 2.23 -22.41
CA PHE A 46 26.13 3.32 -23.17
C PHE A 46 25.69 3.28 -24.64
N ILE A 47 25.30 4.42 -25.19
CA ILE A 47 24.97 4.63 -26.60
C ILE A 47 25.81 5.79 -27.13
N ALA A 48 26.67 5.51 -28.12
CA ALA A 48 27.46 6.53 -28.80
C ALA A 48 26.56 7.47 -29.62
N THR A 49 26.84 8.77 -29.59
CA THR A 49 25.98 9.80 -30.17
C THR A 49 26.56 10.51 -31.39
N ASN A 50 27.76 10.14 -31.86
CA ASN A 50 28.43 10.69 -33.05
C ASN A 50 28.28 12.24 -33.18
N GLY A 51 28.51 12.98 -32.10
CA GLY A 51 28.47 14.47 -32.07
C GLY A 51 27.13 15.10 -31.67
N LYS A 52 26.03 14.34 -31.54
CA LYS A 52 24.71 14.88 -31.13
C LYS A 52 24.66 15.47 -29.70
N VAL A 53 25.72 15.33 -28.90
CA VAL A 53 25.81 15.78 -27.50
C VAL A 53 26.87 16.85 -27.26
N ASP A 54 27.43 17.44 -28.31
CA ASP A 54 28.48 18.45 -28.19
C ASP A 54 28.04 19.67 -27.38
N ALA A 55 26.77 20.09 -27.56
CA ALA A 55 26.15 21.21 -26.86
C ALA A 55 25.99 21.02 -25.34
N PHE A 56 26.21 19.82 -24.81
CA PHE A 56 26.02 19.52 -23.40
C PHE A 56 27.33 19.19 -22.68
N HIS A 57 27.35 19.41 -21.38
CA HIS A 57 28.50 19.10 -20.54
C HIS A 57 28.47 17.64 -20.06
N PRO A 58 29.64 17.01 -19.84
CA PRO A 58 29.70 15.68 -19.25
C PRO A 58 29.02 15.68 -17.87
N GLY A 59 28.24 14.64 -17.59
CA GLY A 59 27.45 14.54 -16.36
C GLY A 59 26.04 15.13 -16.45
N ASN A 60 25.71 15.93 -17.47
CA ASN A 60 24.36 16.44 -17.64
C ASN A 60 23.34 15.31 -17.79
N LEU A 61 22.17 15.49 -17.18
CA LEU A 61 21.03 14.61 -17.35
C LEU A 61 20.18 15.08 -18.52
N VAL A 62 19.85 14.16 -19.41
CA VAL A 62 19.06 14.40 -20.62
C VAL A 62 17.97 13.37 -20.77
N LEU A 63 16.88 13.79 -21.41
CA LEU A 63 15.84 12.91 -21.90
C LEU A 63 16.20 12.49 -23.32
N VAL A 64 16.24 11.18 -23.55
CA VAL A 64 16.63 10.58 -24.82
C VAL A 64 15.48 9.73 -25.33
N ASN A 65 15.01 10.02 -26.54
CA ASN A 65 14.07 9.14 -27.22
C ASN A 65 14.87 8.20 -28.13
N LEU A 66 14.72 6.90 -27.89
CA LEU A 66 15.31 5.86 -28.74
C LEU A 66 14.25 5.37 -29.74
N ALA A 67 14.63 5.31 -31.01
CA ALA A 67 13.89 4.62 -32.05
C ALA A 67 14.07 3.09 -31.92
N ASN A 68 13.33 2.31 -32.70
CA ASN A 68 13.30 0.84 -32.60
C ASN A 68 14.67 0.17 -32.79
N ASN A 69 15.61 0.83 -33.48
CA ASN A 69 16.97 0.33 -33.70
C ASN A 69 17.99 0.92 -32.70
N GLU A 70 17.52 1.38 -31.54
CA GLU A 70 18.37 1.97 -30.48
C GLU A 70 19.15 3.21 -30.92
N THR A 71 18.74 3.79 -32.04
CA THR A 71 19.25 5.06 -32.52
C THR A 71 18.55 6.19 -31.80
N ILE A 72 19.32 7.20 -31.44
CA ILE A 72 18.81 8.36 -30.73
C ILE A 72 18.08 9.27 -31.73
N SER A 73 16.77 9.37 -31.57
CA SER A 73 15.91 10.24 -32.37
C SER A 73 15.89 11.67 -31.84
N GLU A 74 15.83 11.84 -30.51
CA GLU A 74 15.74 13.14 -29.86
C GLU A 74 16.53 13.17 -28.53
N ILE A 75 17.16 14.33 -28.24
CA ILE A 75 17.84 14.61 -26.98
C ILE A 75 17.33 15.95 -26.45
N LYS A 76 16.87 15.98 -25.20
CA LYS A 76 16.39 17.18 -24.51
C LYS A 76 17.06 17.32 -23.15
N ASP A 77 17.29 18.54 -22.70
CA ASP A 77 17.74 18.77 -21.32
C ASP A 77 16.66 18.30 -20.33
N ALA A 78 17.04 17.52 -19.32
CA ALA A 78 16.11 17.00 -18.33
C ALA A 78 15.95 17.94 -17.12
N ARG A 79 16.79 18.97 -16.98
CA ARG A 79 16.88 19.81 -15.78
C ARG A 79 15.52 20.37 -15.33
N ASP A 80 14.81 21.06 -16.22
CA ASP A 80 13.55 21.72 -15.85
C ASP A 80 12.46 20.72 -15.46
N ILE A 81 12.40 19.58 -16.15
CA ILE A 81 11.42 18.53 -15.89
C ILE A 81 11.70 17.87 -14.54
N LEU A 82 12.97 17.57 -14.26
CA LEU A 82 13.40 16.98 -12.98
C LEU A 82 13.17 17.96 -11.83
N LEU A 83 13.54 19.23 -11.98
CA LEU A 83 13.33 20.26 -10.96
C LEU A 83 11.84 20.43 -10.64
N ARG A 84 10.98 20.53 -11.66
CA ARG A 84 9.52 20.58 -11.46
C ARG A 84 9.00 19.33 -10.74
N GLY A 85 9.47 18.15 -11.14
CA GLY A 85 9.10 16.89 -10.48
C GLY A 85 9.49 16.86 -9.00
N LEU A 86 10.72 17.29 -8.67
CA LEU A 86 11.21 17.34 -7.30
C LEU A 86 10.46 18.36 -6.44
N ILE A 87 10.17 19.54 -6.98
CA ILE A 87 9.37 20.57 -6.30
C ILE A 87 7.96 20.03 -6.01
N ASN A 88 7.30 19.45 -7.00
CA ASN A 88 5.95 18.89 -6.84
C ASN A 88 5.93 17.75 -5.82
N ASN A 89 6.93 16.85 -5.85
CA ASN A 89 7.08 15.79 -4.86
C ASN A 89 7.28 16.34 -3.45
N SER A 90 8.09 17.39 -3.29
CA SER A 90 8.28 18.06 -2.00
C SER A 90 6.95 18.61 -1.45
N ILE A 91 6.17 19.31 -2.29
CA ILE A 91 4.86 19.85 -1.91
C ILE A 91 3.89 18.72 -1.54
N TYR A 92 3.88 17.62 -2.30
CA TYR A 92 3.01 16.49 -2.05
C TYR A 92 3.35 15.78 -0.74
N MET A 93 4.64 15.55 -0.48
CA MET A 93 5.11 14.97 0.78
C MET A 93 4.72 15.84 1.99
N GLU A 94 4.80 17.16 1.86
CA GLU A 94 4.38 18.08 2.92
C GLU A 94 2.86 18.08 3.15
N LYS A 95 2.06 17.80 2.11
CA LYS A 95 0.62 17.56 2.27
C LYS A 95 0.35 16.25 3.00
N ILE A 96 1.04 15.16 2.61
CA ILE A 96 0.90 13.86 3.27
C ILE A 96 1.19 13.98 4.76
N ARG A 97 2.30 14.60 5.16
CA ARG A 97 2.66 14.81 6.56
C ARG A 97 1.60 15.59 7.35
N ARG A 98 0.91 16.53 6.72
CA ARG A 98 -0.19 17.26 7.35
C ARG A 98 -1.40 16.36 7.59
N TYR A 99 -1.76 15.55 6.60
CA TYR A 99 -2.85 14.57 6.76
C TYR A 99 -2.51 13.49 7.79
N GLU A 100 -1.25 13.03 7.86
CA GLU A 100 -0.81 12.09 8.90
C GLU A 100 -1.02 12.68 10.31
N LYS A 101 -0.62 13.94 10.52
CA LYS A 101 -0.86 14.63 11.79
C LYS A 101 -2.35 14.78 12.12
N GLU A 102 -3.18 15.10 11.13
CA GLU A 102 -4.64 15.21 11.32
C GLU A 102 -5.26 13.86 11.70
N ILE A 103 -4.84 12.78 11.03
CA ILE A 103 -5.26 11.42 11.35
C ILE A 103 -4.83 11.04 12.78
N GLU A 104 -3.62 11.40 13.20
CA GLU A 104 -3.17 11.18 14.59
C GLU A 104 -4.03 11.95 15.60
N MET A 105 -4.40 13.19 15.30
CA MET A 105 -5.32 13.96 16.15
C MET A 105 -6.69 13.29 16.24
N TRP A 106 -7.25 12.84 15.11
CA TRP A 106 -8.55 12.15 15.09
C TRP A 106 -8.51 10.82 15.86
N LYS A 107 -7.42 10.07 15.75
CA LYS A 107 -7.22 8.85 16.55
C LYS A 107 -7.22 9.16 18.04
N ARG A 108 -6.55 10.23 18.46
CA ARG A 108 -6.53 10.66 19.86
C ARG A 108 -7.91 11.09 20.34
N SER A 109 -8.67 11.87 19.56
CA SER A 109 -10.03 12.25 19.94
C SER A 109 -10.97 11.06 20.03
N PHE A 110 -10.83 10.09 19.12
CA PHE A 110 -11.63 8.87 19.15
C PHE A 110 -11.31 8.00 20.37
N HIS A 111 -10.04 7.90 20.74
CA HIS A 111 -9.62 7.19 21.95
C HIS A 111 -10.24 7.81 23.21
N LEU A 112 -10.15 9.15 23.35
CA LEU A 112 -10.77 9.86 24.48
C LEU A 112 -12.29 9.64 24.52
N GLN A 113 -12.96 9.67 23.36
CA GLN A 113 -14.39 9.37 23.30
C GLN A 113 -14.72 7.94 23.74
N THR A 114 -13.85 6.98 23.43
CA THR A 114 -14.02 5.58 23.86
C THR A 114 -13.84 5.46 25.37
N GLU A 115 -12.79 6.07 25.94
CA GLU A 115 -12.56 6.07 27.40
C GLU A 115 -13.75 6.66 28.16
N ILE A 116 -14.29 7.78 27.69
CA ILE A 116 -15.47 8.41 28.30
C ILE A 116 -16.68 7.48 28.25
N VAL A 117 -16.91 6.80 27.12
CA VAL A 117 -18.02 5.84 26.98
C VAL A 117 -17.84 4.66 27.94
N ASP A 118 -16.63 4.14 28.07
CA ASP A 118 -16.32 3.04 28.99
C ASP A 118 -16.56 3.45 30.45
N GLU A 119 -16.16 4.67 30.83
CA GLU A 119 -16.43 5.22 32.17
C GLU A 119 -17.93 5.35 32.45
N TYR A 120 -18.70 5.92 31.52
CA TYR A 120 -20.15 6.03 31.68
C TYR A 120 -20.85 4.66 31.71
N GLN A 121 -20.39 3.71 30.89
CA GLN A 121 -20.92 2.36 30.91
C GLN A 121 -20.68 1.71 32.28
N GLN A 122 -19.46 1.82 32.82
CA GLN A 122 -19.15 1.31 34.16
C GLN A 122 -20.00 1.98 35.24
N GLU A 123 -20.20 3.30 35.17
CA GLU A 123 -21.06 4.01 36.13
C GLU A 123 -22.51 3.51 36.08
N ILE A 124 -23.05 3.28 34.86
CA ILE A 124 -24.40 2.74 34.68
C ILE A 124 -24.48 1.31 35.19
N GLU A 125 -23.50 0.45 34.89
CA GLU A 125 -23.44 -0.92 35.38
C GLU A 125 -23.42 -0.97 36.91
N GLN A 126 -22.62 -0.10 37.55
CA GLN A 126 -22.59 0.02 39.01
C GLN A 126 -23.95 0.49 39.57
N LYS A 127 -24.57 1.50 38.97
CA LYS A 127 -25.91 1.97 39.38
C LYS A 127 -26.96 0.88 39.24
N LEU A 128 -26.98 0.15 38.12
CA LEU A 128 -27.88 -0.98 37.89
C LEU A 128 -27.64 -2.10 38.92
N ALA A 129 -26.38 -2.43 39.21
CA ALA A 129 -26.05 -3.41 40.24
C ALA A 129 -26.53 -2.98 41.63
N SER A 130 -26.50 -1.69 41.95
CA SER A 130 -26.98 -1.16 43.23
C SER A 130 -28.51 -1.08 43.35
N LEU A 131 -29.22 -0.97 42.23
CA LEU A 131 -30.69 -0.94 42.17
C LEU A 131 -31.31 -2.33 42.34
N ILE A 132 -30.57 -3.40 42.02
CA ILE A 132 -30.99 -4.77 42.31
C ILE A 132 -30.54 -5.09 43.74
N PRO A 133 -31.46 -5.25 44.72
CA PRO A 133 -31.05 -5.64 46.06
C PRO A 133 -30.33 -6.98 45.98
N SER A 134 -29.23 -7.15 46.73
CA SER A 134 -28.40 -8.36 46.72
C SER A 134 -29.20 -9.66 46.91
N GLU A 135 -30.33 -9.58 47.62
CA GLU A 135 -31.27 -10.68 47.84
C GLU A 135 -31.91 -11.23 46.55
N TYR A 136 -32.06 -10.40 45.51
CA TYR A 136 -32.67 -10.79 44.23
C TYR A 136 -31.63 -11.18 43.17
N GLN A 137 -30.34 -10.88 43.37
CA GLN A 137 -29.29 -11.26 42.42
C GLN A 137 -29.14 -12.78 42.32
N HIS A 138 -29.13 -13.49 43.46
CA HIS A 138 -29.09 -14.96 43.47
C HIS A 138 -30.32 -15.58 42.79
N LEU A 139 -31.49 -14.98 42.99
CA LEU A 139 -32.75 -15.44 42.36
C LEU A 139 -32.73 -15.26 40.84
N LEU A 140 -32.15 -14.15 40.35
CA LEU A 140 -31.99 -13.91 38.92
C LEU A 140 -30.96 -14.84 38.28
N GLU A 141 -29.85 -15.13 38.98
CA GLU A 141 -28.82 -16.08 38.54
C GLU A 141 -29.41 -17.51 38.43
N ASP A 142 -30.18 -17.93 39.43
CA ASP A 142 -30.86 -19.23 39.46
C ASP A 142 -31.93 -19.32 38.36
N LEU A 143 -32.69 -18.25 38.14
CA LEU A 143 -33.72 -18.20 37.11
C LEU A 143 -33.10 -18.22 35.70
N LYS A 144 -31.97 -17.54 35.49
CA LYS A 144 -31.19 -17.58 34.26
C LYS A 144 -30.62 -18.97 33.99
N SER A 145 -30.08 -19.63 35.02
CA SER A 145 -29.57 -21.00 34.95
C SER A 145 -30.67 -22.01 34.64
N SER A 146 -31.84 -21.87 35.27
CA SER A 146 -33.03 -22.67 35.01
C SER A 146 -33.55 -22.48 33.58
N TYR A 147 -33.63 -21.23 33.11
CA TYR A 147 -34.03 -20.91 31.74
C TYR A 147 -33.08 -21.52 30.70
N LEU A 148 -31.76 -21.42 30.91
CA LEU A 148 -30.77 -22.02 30.02
C LEU A 148 -30.90 -23.56 29.96
N LYS A 149 -31.09 -24.21 31.11
CA LYS A 149 -31.35 -25.66 31.17
C LYS A 149 -32.64 -26.05 30.44
N PHE A 150 -33.69 -25.25 30.58
CA PHE A 150 -34.95 -25.49 29.89
C PHE A 150 -34.82 -25.31 28.37
N ALA A 151 -34.10 -24.27 27.93
CA ALA A 151 -33.82 -24.03 26.52
C ALA A 151 -33.02 -25.18 25.88
N THR A 152 -31.98 -25.68 26.55
CA THR A 152 -31.20 -26.83 26.05
C THR A 152 -32.02 -28.12 26.03
N LEU A 153 -32.85 -28.35 27.05
CA LEU A 153 -33.79 -29.48 27.09
C LEU A 153 -34.77 -29.44 25.92
N THR A 154 -35.38 -28.28 25.64
CA THR A 154 -36.32 -28.13 24.51
C THR A 154 -35.64 -28.29 23.16
N HIS A 155 -34.39 -27.84 23.00
CA HIS A 155 -33.61 -28.12 21.81
C HIS A 155 -33.33 -29.62 21.63
N HIS A 156 -32.95 -30.33 22.70
CA HIS A 156 -32.75 -31.77 22.65
C HIS A 156 -34.05 -32.54 22.37
N THR A 157 -35.19 -32.12 22.93
CA THR A 157 -36.48 -32.79 22.65
C THR A 157 -36.89 -32.63 21.19
N LYS A 158 -36.72 -31.44 20.62
CA LYS A 158 -36.98 -31.20 19.20
C LYS A 158 -36.07 -32.05 18.30
N ALA A 159 -34.79 -32.19 18.64
CA ALA A 159 -33.86 -33.02 17.90
C ALA A 159 -34.24 -34.51 17.93
N LEU A 160 -34.70 -35.01 19.08
CA LEU A 160 -35.18 -36.39 19.20
C LEU A 160 -36.43 -36.65 18.35
N VAL A 161 -37.41 -35.73 18.37
CA VAL A 161 -38.62 -35.85 17.55
C VAL A 161 -38.29 -35.85 16.04
N LEU A 162 -37.31 -35.06 15.61
CA LEU A 162 -36.86 -35.04 14.22
C LEU A 162 -36.15 -36.35 13.83
N LEU A 163 -35.29 -36.89 14.70
CA LEU A 163 -34.65 -38.20 14.50
C LEU A 163 -35.67 -39.35 14.47
N GLU A 164 -36.69 -39.31 15.32
CA GLU A 164 -37.79 -40.29 15.31
C GLU A 164 -38.61 -40.19 14.01
N ALA A 165 -38.83 -38.98 13.49
CA ALA A 165 -39.49 -38.78 12.20
C ALA A 165 -38.64 -39.29 11.02
N GLU A 166 -37.33 -38.96 10.98
CA GLU A 166 -36.41 -39.42 9.94
C GLU A 166 -36.23 -40.95 9.96
N THR A 167 -36.15 -41.57 11.14
CA THR A 167 -36.07 -43.03 11.25
C THR A 167 -37.38 -43.72 10.84
N ALA A 168 -38.54 -43.12 11.15
CA ALA A 168 -39.83 -43.63 10.69
C ALA A 168 -40.02 -43.50 9.17
N GLU A 169 -39.52 -42.42 8.55
CA GLU A 169 -39.49 -42.26 7.09
C GLU A 169 -38.53 -43.26 6.43
N PHE A 170 -37.31 -43.40 6.95
CA PHE A 170 -36.33 -44.37 6.46
C PHE A 170 -36.87 -45.81 6.48
N LEU A 171 -37.54 -46.19 7.57
CA LEU A 171 -38.16 -47.52 7.71
C LEU A 171 -39.33 -47.73 6.75
N ARG A 172 -40.07 -46.69 6.35
CA ARG A 172 -41.15 -46.77 5.35
C ARG A 172 -40.62 -46.87 3.92
N GLU A 173 -39.51 -46.22 3.60
CA GLU A 173 -38.90 -46.29 2.26
C GLU A 173 -38.22 -47.64 1.98
N HIS A 174 -37.84 -48.37 3.03
CA HIS A 174 -37.09 -49.63 2.94
C HIS A 174 -37.88 -50.88 3.37
N SER A 175 -39.21 -50.77 3.48
CA SER A 175 -40.17 -51.87 3.73
C SER A 175 -41.05 -52.12 2.51
#